data_AF-A0A2I0AAD0-F1
#
_entry.id   AF-A0A2I0AAD0-F1
#
_cell.length_a   1.000
_cell.length_b   1.000
_cell.length_c   1.000
_cell.angle_alpha   90.00
_cell.angle_beta   90.00
_cell.angle_gamma   90.00
#
_symmetry.space_group_name_H-M   'P 1'
#
loop_
_entity.id
_entity.type
_entity.pdbx_description
1 polymer ?
#
loop_
_entity_poly.entity_id
_entity_poly.type
_entity_poly.pdbx_seq_one_letter_code
_entity_poly.pdbx_strand_id
1 'polypeptide(L)'
;MKFIKLQGQLELGRSVTTIATLFEHKTPLTHVNYAPYFSFRLLIFKLMSKQTLTHHLIKSRRNSDHVTAHQTMPTSPSTLRAEFLKLAVLRELRQQGRIATPLSLMNLTWFAKTTVTTAFLGRAGDLQLAGGSLALTFANVTGFSVLAGLCAAVEPICGRAHGAGNCCLLRRTLMMAVLLLLSASLPIAFVWLNVDRILLFCGQQKEIVFLAKKYVLCLLPHLAVTSFLSPLKAYLSSQGVTLPALFSSAMALALHLPLSLVLSRAKGLEGIAMAVWISDLSAAVMLALYVCITETRKKGDQSQGIWWWGCCWKQSPPEWARLLRLAAPCCLTSCLEWWCYEILILLTGRLPDAKRTLAVITVVLNFDYLLFSFMSALASSASVRISNELGAGRGPAAQSSAYVSLATGVAGGVLSSAATAAARRWWGRVFSRDGGTVAGVRKAMLVMAAVEVVNFPVTVSGGIVRGMARPWLGTYASAGGFYLVGLPLAAVLGFKAKLGLAGMLLGFLIGGVVSEVLMLVFLGFVHWEREAGKAQRFAGVTAEEGGGNVGFGGELMNGNRA
;
A
#
# COMPACT_ATOMS: atom_id res chain seq x y z
N MET A 1 -42.63 37.63 -11.62
CA MET A 1 -41.55 36.71 -11.17
C MET A 1 -40.42 36.54 -12.20
N LYS A 2 -40.07 37.59 -12.97
CA LYS A 2 -38.89 37.64 -13.86
C LYS A 2 -37.93 38.80 -13.55
N PHE A 3 -38.26 39.66 -12.58
CA PHE A 3 -37.43 40.81 -12.17
C PHE A 3 -36.46 40.52 -11.01
N ILE A 4 -36.72 39.52 -10.17
CA ILE A 4 -35.82 39.13 -9.05
C ILE A 4 -34.60 38.31 -9.55
N LYS A 5 -34.65 37.78 -10.78
CA LYS A 5 -33.58 36.94 -11.35
C LYS A 5 -32.45 37.75 -12.00
N LEU A 6 -32.66 39.03 -12.35
CA LEU A 6 -31.60 39.90 -12.88
C LEU A 6 -30.82 40.62 -11.77
N GLN A 7 -31.44 40.90 -10.62
CA GLN A 7 -30.79 41.63 -9.53
C GLN A 7 -29.74 40.76 -8.80
N GLY A 8 -29.95 39.44 -8.71
CA GLY A 8 -28.97 38.49 -8.16
C GLY A 8 -27.77 38.19 -9.07
N GLN A 9 -27.84 38.48 -10.38
CA GLN A 9 -26.70 38.32 -11.30
C GLN A 9 -25.84 39.59 -11.37
N LEU A 10 -26.41 40.77 -11.12
CA LEU A 10 -25.68 42.03 -11.04
C LEU A 10 -24.86 42.17 -9.75
N GLU A 11 -25.30 41.57 -8.62
CA GLU A 11 -24.51 41.58 -7.38
C GLU A 11 -23.38 40.53 -7.35
N LEU A 12 -23.54 39.40 -8.04
CA LEU A 12 -22.46 38.42 -8.19
C LEU A 12 -21.36 38.93 -9.14
N GLY A 13 -21.73 39.77 -10.13
CA GLY A 13 -20.77 40.47 -11.00
C GLY A 13 -19.90 41.48 -10.25
N ARG A 14 -20.50 42.30 -9.36
CA ARG A 14 -19.77 43.31 -8.59
C ARG A 14 -18.83 42.74 -7.52
N SER A 15 -19.15 41.59 -6.92
CA SER A 15 -18.25 40.91 -5.98
C SER A 15 -17.03 40.27 -6.67
N VAL A 16 -17.16 39.84 -7.93
CA VAL A 16 -16.04 39.29 -8.71
C VAL A 16 -15.14 40.40 -9.26
N THR A 17 -15.68 41.59 -9.58
CA THR A 17 -14.85 42.74 -9.99
C THR A 17 -14.12 43.40 -8.81
N THR A 18 -14.69 43.39 -7.60
CA THR A 18 -14.08 44.00 -6.40
C THR A 18 -12.92 43.17 -5.83
N ILE A 19 -12.90 41.85 -6.08
CA ILE A 19 -11.76 40.99 -5.72
C ILE A 19 -10.64 41.06 -6.78
N ALA A 20 -10.98 41.38 -8.03
CA ALA A 20 -10.00 41.59 -9.10
C ALA A 20 -9.26 42.94 -8.99
N THR A 21 -9.87 43.98 -8.41
CA THR A 21 -9.25 45.31 -8.25
C THR A 21 -8.46 45.50 -6.95
N LEU A 22 -8.45 44.52 -6.05
CA LEU A 22 -7.64 44.55 -4.81
C LEU A 22 -6.20 44.05 -5.01
N PHE A 23 -5.81 43.65 -6.22
CA PHE A 23 -4.43 43.22 -6.56
C PHE A 23 -3.67 44.17 -7.50
N GLU A 24 -4.26 45.30 -7.90
CA GLU A 24 -3.63 46.27 -8.81
C GLU A 24 -3.57 47.68 -8.20
N HIS A 25 -2.55 47.98 -7.38
CA HIS A 25 -1.71 49.20 -7.54
C HIS A 25 -0.64 49.41 -6.45
N LYS A 26 0.56 49.81 -6.93
CA LYS A 26 1.75 50.43 -6.26
C LYS A 26 2.70 49.41 -5.59
N THR A 27 3.95 49.18 -6.03
CA THR A 27 5.00 50.05 -6.63
C THR A 27 6.07 49.22 -7.42
N PRO A 28 6.97 49.83 -8.23
CA PRO A 28 7.43 49.29 -9.51
C PRO A 28 8.88 48.72 -9.57
N LEU A 29 9.15 48.00 -10.68
CA LEU A 29 10.45 47.66 -11.31
C LEU A 29 11.34 46.67 -10.53
N THR A 30 11.79 45.51 -11.05
CA THR A 30 12.37 45.23 -12.37
C THR A 30 12.23 43.74 -12.79
N HIS A 31 11.91 43.53 -14.06
CA HIS A 31 12.10 42.33 -14.91
C HIS A 31 12.53 40.99 -14.27
N VAL A 32 11.59 40.04 -14.13
CA VAL A 32 11.87 38.60 -14.38
C VAL A 32 10.59 37.93 -14.94
N ASN A 33 10.71 37.38 -16.15
CA ASN A 33 9.68 36.64 -16.89
C ASN A 33 9.15 35.42 -16.11
N TYR A 34 7.81 35.28 -16.01
CA TYR A 34 7.15 34.05 -15.60
C TYR A 34 6.39 33.39 -16.77
N ALA A 35 6.56 32.07 -16.81
CA ALA A 35 5.74 31.03 -17.45
C ALA A 35 6.00 30.69 -18.93
N PRO A 36 5.81 29.41 -19.35
CA PRO A 36 5.02 28.39 -18.66
C PRO A 36 5.67 27.02 -18.40
N TYR A 37 5.06 26.35 -17.43
CA TYR A 37 4.96 24.90 -17.27
C TYR A 37 4.99 24.14 -18.61
N PHE A 38 6.00 23.30 -18.81
CA PHE A 38 5.86 21.92 -19.31
C PHE A 38 7.26 21.31 -19.48
N SER A 39 7.63 20.35 -18.62
CA SER A 39 8.41 19.14 -18.96
C SER A 39 8.84 18.40 -17.70
N PHE A 40 7.97 17.53 -17.21
CA PHE A 40 8.24 16.55 -16.14
C PHE A 40 9.47 15.67 -16.45
N ARG A 41 9.74 15.42 -17.74
CA ARG A 41 10.96 14.72 -18.21
C ARG A 41 12.24 15.49 -17.92
N LEU A 42 12.24 16.83 -17.99
CA LEU A 42 13.44 17.64 -17.79
C LEU A 42 13.82 17.75 -16.31
N LEU A 43 12.84 17.72 -15.41
CA LEU A 43 13.05 17.77 -13.97
C LEU A 43 13.66 16.45 -13.46
N ILE A 44 13.13 15.30 -13.90
CA ILE A 44 13.72 13.98 -13.60
C ILE A 44 15.14 13.89 -14.17
N PHE A 45 15.37 14.35 -15.40
CA PHE A 45 16.69 14.32 -16.03
C PHE A 45 17.70 15.28 -15.36
N LYS A 46 17.27 16.50 -14.96
CA LYS A 46 18.11 17.45 -14.22
C LYS A 46 18.44 16.98 -12.81
N LEU A 47 17.50 16.32 -12.12
CA LEU A 47 17.70 15.78 -10.78
C LEU A 47 18.60 14.53 -10.79
N MET A 48 18.43 13.63 -11.76
CA MET A 48 19.33 12.46 -11.92
C MET A 48 20.75 12.85 -12.34
N SER A 49 20.94 13.99 -13.00
CA SER A 49 22.28 14.40 -13.47
C SER A 49 23.16 15.05 -12.41
N LYS A 50 22.60 15.64 -11.34
CA LYS A 50 23.36 16.51 -10.42
C LYS A 50 23.85 15.83 -9.14
N GLN A 51 23.27 14.72 -8.69
CA GLN A 51 23.59 14.15 -7.36
C GLN A 51 24.42 12.86 -7.37
N THR A 52 24.32 12.01 -8.41
CA THR A 52 25.07 10.74 -8.46
C THR A 52 26.56 10.92 -8.82
N LEU A 53 26.95 12.11 -9.27
CA LEU A 53 28.22 12.34 -9.96
C LEU A 53 29.39 12.69 -9.02
N THR A 54 29.14 13.32 -7.87
CA THR A 54 30.23 13.86 -7.04
C THR A 54 31.03 12.78 -6.32
N HIS A 55 30.42 11.62 -6.04
CA HIS A 55 31.07 10.56 -5.24
C HIS A 55 31.85 9.52 -6.08
N HIS A 56 31.49 9.33 -7.36
CA HIS A 56 32.14 8.33 -8.22
C HIS A 56 33.28 8.90 -9.09
N LEU A 57 33.24 10.18 -9.46
CA LEU A 57 34.34 10.80 -10.21
C LEU A 57 35.60 11.02 -9.37
N ILE A 58 35.49 11.13 -8.03
CA ILE A 58 36.64 11.28 -7.14
C ILE A 58 37.41 9.95 -6.99
N LYS A 59 36.72 8.80 -7.09
CA LYS A 59 37.37 7.48 -6.97
C LYS A 59 38.03 7.01 -8.28
N SER A 60 37.52 7.45 -9.44
CA SER A 60 38.06 7.06 -10.75
C SER A 60 39.28 7.89 -11.17
N ARG A 61 39.49 9.09 -10.62
CA ARG A 61 40.61 9.97 -11.00
C ARG A 61 41.95 9.60 -10.36
N ARG A 62 41.99 8.59 -9.49
CA ARG A 62 43.21 8.15 -8.79
C ARG A 62 43.91 6.94 -9.44
N ASN A 63 43.33 6.37 -10.49
CA ASN A 63 43.73 5.03 -10.97
C ASN A 63 43.92 4.94 -12.49
N SER A 64 44.22 6.05 -13.17
CA SER A 64 44.32 6.06 -14.63
C SER A 64 45.44 6.98 -15.12
N ASP A 65 46.66 6.67 -14.71
CA ASP A 65 47.85 6.98 -15.49
C ASP A 65 48.41 5.65 -16.02
N HIS A 66 48.66 5.60 -17.33
CA HIS A 66 49.20 4.51 -18.15
C HIS A 66 48.21 3.54 -18.83
N VAL A 67 48.00 3.77 -20.14
CA VAL A 67 48.35 2.90 -21.29
C VAL A 67 47.32 3.02 -22.45
N THR A 68 47.81 3.52 -23.59
CA THR A 68 47.31 3.52 -24.99
C THR A 68 47.33 2.11 -25.62
N ALA A 69 46.58 1.67 -26.64
CA ALA A 69 45.67 2.25 -27.63
C ALA A 69 44.84 1.14 -28.33
N HIS A 70 43.87 1.56 -29.15
CA HIS A 70 43.17 0.85 -30.24
C HIS A 70 42.17 -0.27 -29.91
N GLN A 71 40.97 0.14 -29.50
CA GLN A 71 39.70 -0.45 -29.95
C GLN A 71 38.74 0.67 -30.33
N THR A 72 38.01 0.52 -31.43
CA THR A 72 36.95 1.41 -31.89
C THR A 72 35.80 1.44 -30.86
N MET A 73 35.95 2.31 -29.87
CA MET A 73 34.96 2.54 -28.82
C MET A 73 33.76 3.33 -29.37
N PRO A 74 32.52 3.04 -28.92
CA PRO A 74 31.39 3.86 -29.26
C PRO A 74 31.60 5.29 -28.71
N THR A 75 31.67 6.23 -29.65
CA THR A 75 31.11 7.60 -29.67
C THR A 75 30.79 8.24 -28.30
N SER A 76 31.17 9.51 -28.15
CA SER A 76 30.79 10.54 -27.14
C SER A 76 30.53 10.13 -25.66
N PRO A 77 31.02 10.89 -24.65
CA PRO A 77 30.74 10.63 -23.22
C PRO A 77 29.24 10.52 -22.87
N SER A 78 28.35 11.16 -23.66
CA SER A 78 26.90 11.10 -23.51
C SER A 78 26.28 9.75 -23.85
N THR A 79 26.81 9.04 -24.85
CA THR A 79 26.26 7.75 -25.33
C THR A 79 26.63 6.62 -24.37
N LEU A 80 27.86 6.60 -23.86
CA LEU A 80 28.26 5.69 -22.77
C LEU A 80 27.40 5.90 -21.50
N ARG A 81 27.15 7.17 -21.11
CA ARG A 81 26.31 7.51 -19.95
C ARG A 81 24.87 7.01 -20.09
N ALA A 82 24.30 7.10 -21.30
CA ALA A 82 22.96 6.62 -21.58
C ALA A 82 22.87 5.08 -21.49
N GLU A 83 23.86 4.35 -22.00
CA GLU A 83 23.90 2.89 -21.93
C GLU A 83 24.04 2.36 -20.50
N PHE A 84 24.89 2.98 -19.67
CA PHE A 84 24.99 2.62 -18.25
C PHE A 84 23.68 2.84 -17.49
N LEU A 85 23.01 3.97 -17.74
CA LEU A 85 21.72 4.27 -17.11
C LEU A 85 20.64 3.27 -17.55
N LYS A 86 20.58 2.93 -18.85
CA LYS A 86 19.66 1.91 -19.37
C LYS A 86 19.89 0.57 -18.68
N LEU A 87 21.14 0.10 -18.59
CA LEU A 87 21.49 -1.16 -17.92
C LEU A 87 21.10 -1.16 -16.45
N ALA A 88 21.32 -0.05 -15.74
CA ALA A 88 20.93 0.09 -14.33
C ALA A 88 19.40 0.01 -14.16
N VAL A 89 18.64 0.72 -15.00
CA VAL A 89 17.17 0.69 -15.00
C VAL A 89 16.65 -0.71 -15.33
N LEU A 90 17.19 -1.37 -16.36
CA LEU A 90 16.79 -2.73 -16.73
C LEU A 90 17.08 -3.74 -15.63
N ARG A 91 18.23 -3.60 -14.93
CA ARG A 91 18.57 -4.45 -13.79
C ARG A 91 17.57 -4.28 -12.65
N GLU A 92 17.24 -3.04 -12.30
CA GLU A 92 16.29 -2.76 -11.22
C GLU A 92 14.88 -3.21 -11.59
N LEU A 93 14.43 -2.98 -12.84
CA LEU A 93 13.17 -3.52 -13.36
C LEU A 93 13.10 -5.04 -13.24
N ARG A 94 14.20 -5.75 -13.57
CA ARG A 94 14.27 -7.21 -13.43
C ARG A 94 14.20 -7.65 -11.98
N GLN A 95 14.82 -6.93 -11.06
CA GLN A 95 14.77 -7.24 -9.62
C GLN A 95 13.38 -6.98 -9.04
N GLN A 96 12.76 -5.84 -9.37
CA GLN A 96 11.39 -5.53 -8.98
C GLN A 96 10.39 -6.52 -9.58
N GLY A 97 10.55 -6.90 -10.85
CA GLY A 97 9.70 -7.88 -11.53
C GLY A 97 9.78 -9.27 -10.90
N ARG A 98 10.96 -9.71 -10.45
CA ARG A 98 11.13 -10.98 -9.72
C ARG A 98 10.33 -11.05 -8.41
N ILE A 99 10.07 -9.91 -7.77
CA ILE A 99 9.28 -9.82 -6.54
C ILE A 99 7.80 -9.59 -6.89
N ALA A 100 7.52 -8.63 -7.77
CA ALA A 100 6.17 -8.21 -8.12
C ALA A 100 5.37 -9.28 -8.86
N THR A 101 5.98 -10.05 -9.78
CA THR A 101 5.25 -11.05 -10.58
C THR A 101 4.66 -12.17 -9.71
N PRO A 102 5.43 -12.85 -8.83
CA PRO A 102 4.85 -13.86 -7.94
C PRO A 102 3.83 -13.27 -6.96
N LEU A 103 4.04 -12.06 -6.44
CA LEU A 103 3.09 -11.39 -5.56
C LEU A 103 1.79 -11.01 -6.28
N SER A 104 1.86 -10.61 -7.56
CA SER A 104 0.68 -10.31 -8.37
C SER A 104 -0.17 -11.58 -8.56
N LEU A 105 0.47 -12.70 -8.92
CA LEU A 105 -0.21 -13.98 -9.05
C LEU A 105 -0.78 -14.46 -7.70
N MET A 106 -0.05 -14.27 -6.61
CA MET A 106 -0.53 -14.57 -5.26
C MET A 106 -1.81 -13.77 -4.97
N ASN A 107 -1.80 -12.46 -5.19
CA ASN A 107 -2.97 -11.60 -4.96
C ASN A 107 -4.16 -12.01 -5.85
N LEU A 108 -3.93 -12.41 -7.11
CA LEU A 108 -4.98 -12.95 -7.99
C LEU A 108 -5.60 -14.24 -7.45
N THR A 109 -4.80 -15.16 -6.90
CA THR A 109 -5.36 -16.39 -6.28
C THR A 109 -6.21 -16.05 -5.05
N TRP A 110 -5.84 -15.01 -4.29
CA TRP A 110 -6.63 -14.53 -3.17
C TRP A 110 -7.95 -13.90 -3.64
N PHE A 111 -7.92 -13.07 -4.69
CA PHE A 111 -9.12 -12.52 -5.32
C PHE A 111 -10.07 -13.61 -5.86
N ALA A 112 -9.51 -14.63 -6.52
CA ALA A 112 -10.27 -15.78 -6.99
C ALA A 112 -10.92 -16.54 -5.82
N LYS A 113 -10.21 -16.68 -4.69
CA LYS A 113 -10.74 -17.30 -3.48
C LYS A 113 -11.95 -16.52 -2.94
N THR A 114 -11.84 -15.20 -2.82
CA THR A 114 -12.94 -14.33 -2.39
C THR A 114 -14.15 -14.41 -3.34
N THR A 115 -13.89 -14.53 -4.65
CA THR A 115 -14.94 -14.73 -5.66
C THR A 115 -15.66 -16.07 -5.45
N VAL A 116 -14.93 -17.14 -5.18
CA VAL A 116 -15.51 -18.45 -4.85
C VAL A 116 -16.38 -18.36 -3.60
N THR A 117 -15.88 -17.76 -2.51
CA THR A 117 -16.67 -17.56 -1.29
C THR A 117 -17.98 -16.83 -1.58
N THR A 118 -17.92 -15.74 -2.35
CA THR A 118 -19.10 -14.94 -2.74
C THR A 118 -20.07 -15.74 -3.60
N ALA A 119 -19.58 -16.56 -4.53
CA ALA A 119 -20.43 -17.43 -5.35
C ALA A 119 -21.17 -18.48 -4.51
N PHE A 120 -20.52 -19.05 -3.50
CA PHE A 120 -21.18 -19.96 -2.56
C PHE A 120 -22.22 -19.26 -1.68
N LEU A 121 -21.95 -18.03 -1.24
CA LEU A 121 -22.94 -17.20 -0.55
C LEU A 121 -24.16 -16.93 -1.44
N GLY A 122 -23.94 -16.58 -2.70
CA GLY A 122 -25.00 -16.35 -3.68
C GLY A 122 -25.85 -17.60 -3.95
N ARG A 123 -25.22 -18.78 -4.07
CA ARG A 123 -25.94 -20.06 -4.22
C ARG A 123 -26.74 -20.45 -2.99
N ALA A 124 -26.36 -19.99 -1.80
CA ALA A 124 -27.09 -20.26 -0.57
C ALA A 124 -28.40 -19.46 -0.47
N GLY A 125 -28.53 -18.37 -1.24
CA GLY A 125 -29.72 -17.54 -1.34
C GLY A 125 -29.44 -16.05 -1.16
N ASP A 126 -30.37 -15.20 -1.59
CA ASP A 126 -30.21 -13.73 -1.58
C ASP A 126 -30.00 -13.17 -0.16
N LEU A 127 -30.71 -13.72 0.83
CA LEU A 127 -30.59 -13.31 2.23
C LEU A 127 -29.22 -13.70 2.82
N GLN A 128 -28.72 -14.89 2.48
CA GLN A 128 -27.41 -15.40 2.88
C GLN A 128 -26.29 -14.58 2.24
N LEU A 129 -26.45 -14.21 0.96
CA LEU A 129 -25.53 -13.31 0.28
C LEU A 129 -25.49 -11.94 0.93
N ALA A 130 -26.65 -11.35 1.26
CA ALA A 130 -26.71 -10.06 1.94
C ALA A 130 -26.05 -10.11 3.32
N GLY A 131 -26.41 -11.10 4.15
CA GLY A 131 -25.84 -11.28 5.49
C GLY A 131 -24.34 -11.58 5.46
N GLY A 132 -23.89 -12.47 4.58
CA GLY A 132 -22.47 -12.83 4.41
C GLY A 132 -21.64 -11.68 3.85
N SER A 133 -22.16 -10.91 2.89
CA SER A 133 -21.47 -9.73 2.36
C SER A 133 -21.34 -8.62 3.41
N LEU A 134 -22.41 -8.38 4.20
CA LEU A 134 -22.37 -7.43 5.32
C LEU A 134 -21.34 -7.88 6.37
N ALA A 135 -21.30 -9.17 6.70
CA ALA A 135 -20.32 -9.74 7.60
C ALA A 135 -18.87 -9.56 7.11
N LEU A 136 -18.60 -9.84 5.83
CA LEU A 136 -17.28 -9.64 5.23
C LEU A 136 -16.87 -8.16 5.24
N THR A 137 -17.79 -7.26 4.92
CA THR A 137 -17.58 -5.81 4.97
C THR A 137 -17.22 -5.37 6.40
N PHE A 138 -17.99 -5.83 7.39
CA PHE A 138 -17.73 -5.56 8.80
C PHE A 138 -16.36 -6.09 9.24
N ALA A 139 -16.03 -7.33 8.87
CA ALA A 139 -14.75 -7.97 9.19
C ALA A 139 -13.56 -7.27 8.52
N ASN A 140 -13.70 -6.82 7.27
CA ASN A 140 -12.69 -6.06 6.55
C ASN A 140 -12.38 -4.72 7.24
N VAL A 141 -13.43 -3.97 7.58
CA VAL A 141 -13.30 -2.64 8.22
C VAL A 141 -12.71 -2.74 9.63
N THR A 142 -13.20 -3.67 10.44
CA THR A 142 -12.87 -3.73 11.88
C THR A 142 -11.68 -4.62 12.22
N GLY A 143 -11.36 -5.60 11.37
CA GLY A 143 -10.35 -6.62 11.66
C GLY A 143 -9.25 -6.72 10.61
N PHE A 144 -9.59 -7.12 9.38
CA PHE A 144 -8.57 -7.46 8.38
C PHE A 144 -7.73 -6.25 7.95
N SER A 145 -8.32 -5.07 7.79
CA SER A 145 -7.56 -3.84 7.49
C SER A 145 -6.57 -3.48 8.60
N VAL A 146 -6.98 -3.63 9.87
CA VAL A 146 -6.13 -3.38 11.05
C VAL A 146 -4.97 -4.36 11.10
N LEU A 147 -5.22 -5.66 10.97
CA LEU A 147 -4.18 -6.69 11.00
C LEU A 147 -3.21 -6.54 9.82
N ALA A 148 -3.73 -6.29 8.61
CA ALA A 148 -2.90 -6.05 7.43
C ALA A 148 -2.01 -4.81 7.60
N GLY A 149 -2.57 -3.72 8.11
CA GLY A 149 -1.86 -2.48 8.31
C GLY A 149 -0.80 -2.54 9.43
N LEU A 150 -1.08 -3.22 10.55
CA LEU A 150 -0.07 -3.50 11.58
C LEU A 150 1.08 -4.37 11.00
N CYS A 151 0.74 -5.37 10.19
CA CYS A 151 1.72 -6.25 9.54
C CYS A 151 2.57 -5.53 8.50
N ALA A 152 2.06 -4.46 7.88
CA ALA A 152 2.79 -3.73 6.84
C ALA A 152 4.10 -3.07 7.36
N ALA A 153 4.26 -2.89 8.68
CA ALA A 153 5.52 -2.44 9.27
C ALA A 153 6.62 -3.51 9.28
N VAL A 154 6.28 -4.79 9.09
CA VAL A 154 7.25 -5.88 9.04
C VAL A 154 8.14 -5.75 7.80
N GLU A 155 7.58 -5.41 6.64
CA GLU A 155 8.34 -5.29 5.38
C GLU A 155 9.58 -4.39 5.51
N PRO A 156 9.47 -3.11 5.93
CA PRO A 156 10.65 -2.25 6.01
C PRO A 156 11.63 -2.64 7.13
N ILE A 157 11.16 -3.19 8.25
CA ILE A 157 12.07 -3.63 9.33
C ILE A 157 12.86 -4.85 8.86
N CYS A 158 12.16 -5.84 8.32
CA CYS A 158 12.77 -7.06 7.82
C CYS A 158 13.65 -6.80 6.59
N GLY A 159 13.22 -5.95 5.66
CA GLY A 159 14.01 -5.61 4.48
C GLY A 159 15.30 -4.87 4.84
N ARG A 160 15.25 -3.93 5.78
CA ARG A 160 16.48 -3.29 6.30
C ARG A 160 17.40 -4.27 7.00
N ALA A 161 16.84 -5.15 7.84
CA ALA A 161 17.61 -6.19 8.51
C ALA A 161 18.27 -7.14 7.50
N HIS A 162 17.55 -7.52 6.44
CA HIS A 162 18.06 -8.36 5.36
C HIS A 162 19.17 -7.66 4.57
N GLY A 163 18.97 -6.41 4.15
CA GLY A 163 19.99 -5.61 3.46
C GLY A 163 21.25 -5.39 4.29
N ALA A 164 21.10 -5.27 5.61
CA ALA A 164 22.19 -5.14 6.57
C ALA A 164 22.85 -6.47 6.96
N GLY A 165 22.33 -7.63 6.53
CA GLY A 165 22.80 -8.95 6.94
C GLY A 165 22.43 -9.36 8.38
N ASN A 166 21.55 -8.62 9.07
CA ASN A 166 21.15 -8.90 10.45
C ASN A 166 20.00 -9.95 10.51
N CYS A 167 20.38 -11.22 10.39
CA CYS A 167 19.43 -12.35 10.45
C CYS A 167 18.71 -12.48 11.81
N CYS A 168 19.33 -12.10 12.93
CA CYS A 168 18.67 -12.19 14.24
C CYS A 168 17.59 -11.13 14.42
N LEU A 169 17.76 -9.91 13.89
CA LEU A 169 16.70 -8.91 13.87
C LEU A 169 15.51 -9.35 13.01
N LEU A 170 15.78 -9.97 11.85
CA LEU A 170 14.75 -10.50 10.95
C LEU A 170 13.84 -11.54 11.67
N ARG A 171 14.45 -12.51 12.34
CA ARG A 171 13.75 -13.59 13.07
C ARG A 171 12.96 -13.07 14.28
N ARG A 172 13.56 -12.14 15.06
CA ARG A 172 12.87 -11.49 16.18
C ARG A 172 11.67 -10.67 15.71
N THR A 173 11.81 -9.94 14.60
CA THR A 173 10.72 -9.16 14.02
C THR A 173 9.54 -10.04 13.61
N LEU A 174 9.79 -11.21 13.01
CA LEU A 174 8.73 -12.18 12.70
C LEU A 174 7.95 -12.59 13.96
N MET A 175 8.65 -13.00 15.03
CA MET A 175 8.02 -13.39 16.29
C MET A 175 7.23 -12.24 16.92
N MET A 176 7.84 -11.06 17.01
CA MET A 176 7.20 -9.86 17.56
C MET A 176 5.95 -9.47 16.76
N ALA A 177 5.98 -9.60 15.43
CA ALA A 177 4.83 -9.31 14.59
C ALA A 177 3.68 -10.30 14.81
N VAL A 178 3.97 -11.60 14.95
CA VAL A 178 2.96 -12.61 15.28
C VAL A 178 2.31 -12.29 16.64
N LEU A 179 3.13 -12.00 17.66
CA LEU A 179 2.63 -11.62 18.98
C LEU A 179 1.81 -10.32 18.95
N LEU A 180 2.26 -9.32 18.19
CA LEU A 180 1.53 -8.07 17.99
C LEU A 180 0.17 -8.32 17.35
N LEU A 181 0.09 -9.10 16.27
CA LEU A 181 -1.18 -9.38 15.58
C LEU A 181 -2.12 -10.25 16.43
N LEU A 182 -1.60 -11.22 17.19
CA LEU A 182 -2.39 -12.00 18.15
C LEU A 182 -2.96 -11.10 19.24
N SER A 183 -2.15 -10.17 19.77
CA SER A 183 -2.61 -9.21 20.78
C SER A 183 -3.68 -8.26 20.23
N ALA A 184 -3.53 -7.79 18.98
CA ALA A 184 -4.51 -6.95 18.29
C ALA A 184 -5.79 -7.73 17.93
N SER A 185 -5.69 -9.04 17.73
CA SER A 185 -6.84 -9.90 17.46
C SER A 185 -7.80 -10.01 18.65
N LEU A 186 -7.33 -9.81 19.89
CA LEU A 186 -8.18 -9.85 21.09
C LEU A 186 -9.25 -8.73 21.13
N PRO A 187 -8.91 -7.43 21.00
CA PRO A 187 -9.93 -6.38 20.94
C PRO A 187 -10.79 -6.50 19.67
N ILE A 188 -10.23 -6.96 18.54
CA ILE A 188 -11.02 -7.21 17.31
C ILE A 188 -12.07 -8.31 17.57
N ALA A 189 -11.68 -9.41 18.21
CA ALA A 189 -12.59 -10.48 18.58
C ALA A 189 -13.70 -9.98 19.52
N PHE A 190 -13.37 -9.11 20.49
CA PHE A 190 -14.36 -8.48 21.36
C PHE A 190 -15.40 -7.66 20.57
N VAL A 191 -14.96 -6.89 19.57
CA VAL A 191 -15.87 -6.16 18.66
C VAL A 191 -16.74 -7.14 17.86
N TRP A 192 -16.16 -8.22 17.34
CA TRP A 192 -16.87 -9.24 16.56
C TRP A 192 -17.91 -10.02 17.37
N LEU A 193 -17.66 -10.25 18.66
CA LEU A 193 -18.62 -10.85 19.58
C LEU A 193 -19.88 -9.98 19.78
N ASN A 194 -19.75 -8.66 19.58
CA ASN A 194 -20.83 -7.68 19.71
C ASN A 194 -21.37 -7.18 18.35
N VAL A 195 -21.08 -7.89 17.26
CA VAL A 195 -21.43 -7.46 15.90
C VAL A 195 -22.94 -7.21 15.70
N ASP A 196 -23.80 -8.00 16.34
CA ASP A 196 -25.25 -7.82 16.25
C ASP A 196 -25.72 -6.51 16.88
N ARG A 197 -25.22 -6.18 18.07
CA ARG A 197 -25.53 -4.91 18.73
C ARG A 197 -25.11 -3.72 17.86
N ILE A 198 -23.92 -3.80 17.27
CA ILE A 198 -23.37 -2.75 16.42
C ILE A 198 -24.19 -2.61 15.13
N LEU A 199 -24.48 -3.71 14.43
CA LEU A 199 -25.23 -3.65 13.18
C LEU A 199 -26.70 -3.23 13.40
N LEU A 200 -27.34 -3.67 14.48
CA LEU A 200 -28.68 -3.19 14.86
C LEU A 200 -28.67 -1.70 15.19
N PHE A 201 -27.65 -1.22 15.91
CA PHE A 201 -27.46 0.20 16.17
C PHE A 201 -27.30 1.01 14.88
N CYS A 202 -26.64 0.45 13.87
CA CYS A 202 -26.54 1.03 12.53
C CYS A 202 -27.83 0.92 11.69
N GLY A 203 -28.93 0.44 12.28
CA GLY A 203 -30.25 0.36 11.62
C GLY A 203 -30.41 -0.79 10.64
N GLN A 204 -29.57 -1.83 10.71
CA GLN A 204 -29.69 -3.00 9.84
C GLN A 204 -30.89 -3.88 10.22
N GLN A 205 -31.46 -4.57 9.23
CA GLN A 205 -32.60 -5.47 9.44
C GLN A 205 -32.19 -6.69 10.28
N LYS A 206 -33.03 -7.05 11.26
CA LYS A 206 -32.75 -8.12 12.24
C LYS A 206 -32.33 -9.45 11.58
N GLU A 207 -32.98 -9.84 10.49
CA GLU A 207 -32.69 -11.08 9.76
C GLU A 207 -31.30 -11.08 9.13
N ILE A 208 -30.91 -9.98 8.48
CA ILE A 208 -29.57 -9.81 7.88
C ILE A 208 -28.51 -9.79 8.99
N VAL A 209 -28.78 -9.10 10.09
CA VAL A 209 -27.87 -9.04 11.25
C VAL A 209 -27.65 -10.43 11.85
N PHE A 210 -28.70 -11.24 11.98
CA PHE A 210 -28.60 -12.59 12.51
C PHE A 210 -27.65 -13.46 11.67
N LEU A 211 -27.77 -13.41 10.34
CA LEU A 211 -26.88 -14.14 9.45
C LEU A 211 -25.45 -13.57 9.46
N ALA A 212 -25.32 -12.24 9.48
CA ALA A 212 -24.02 -11.59 9.55
C ALA A 212 -23.27 -11.97 10.83
N LYS A 213 -23.97 -12.01 11.98
CA LYS A 213 -23.42 -12.47 13.26
C LYS A 213 -22.90 -13.90 13.16
N LYS A 214 -23.71 -14.84 12.66
CA LYS A 214 -23.28 -16.24 12.50
C LYS A 214 -22.00 -16.35 11.66
N TYR A 215 -21.95 -15.62 10.54
CA TYR A 215 -20.79 -15.63 9.66
C TYR A 215 -19.53 -15.04 10.34
N VAL A 216 -19.65 -13.86 10.97
CA VAL A 216 -18.53 -13.18 11.66
C VAL A 216 -18.00 -14.03 12.83
N LEU A 217 -18.87 -14.62 13.64
CA LEU A 217 -18.44 -15.47 14.76
C LEU A 217 -17.68 -16.70 14.26
N CYS A 218 -18.07 -17.24 13.11
CA CYS A 218 -17.38 -18.36 12.48
C CYS A 218 -16.01 -17.97 11.89
N LEU A 219 -15.76 -16.69 11.67
CA LEU A 219 -14.46 -16.14 11.25
C LEU A 219 -13.51 -15.87 12.43
N LEU A 220 -13.91 -15.99 13.70
CA LEU A 220 -13.00 -15.74 14.83
C LEU A 220 -11.66 -16.51 14.75
N PRO A 221 -11.62 -17.81 14.38
CA PRO A 221 -10.36 -18.53 14.18
C PRO A 221 -9.48 -17.91 13.09
N HIS A 222 -10.09 -17.24 12.11
CA HIS A 222 -9.35 -16.58 11.03
C HIS A 222 -8.44 -15.49 11.58
N LEU A 223 -8.82 -14.76 12.64
CA LEU A 223 -7.95 -13.75 13.25
C LEU A 223 -6.61 -14.33 13.70
N ALA A 224 -6.64 -15.52 14.32
CA ALA A 224 -5.43 -16.24 14.69
C ALA A 224 -4.65 -16.70 13.46
N VAL A 225 -5.32 -17.30 12.47
CA VAL A 225 -4.68 -17.75 11.21
C VAL A 225 -3.97 -16.60 10.50
N THR A 226 -4.62 -15.45 10.35
CA THR A 226 -4.05 -14.24 9.74
C THR A 226 -2.86 -13.71 10.54
N SER A 227 -2.90 -13.83 11.86
CA SER A 227 -1.80 -13.43 12.75
C SER A 227 -0.52 -14.22 12.55
N PHE A 228 -0.59 -15.44 12.01
CA PHE A 228 0.57 -16.21 11.55
C PHE A 228 0.87 -16.00 10.06
N LEU A 229 -0.16 -16.05 9.22
CA LEU A 229 -0.01 -16.03 7.77
C LEU A 229 0.61 -14.72 7.26
N SER A 230 0.13 -13.58 7.76
CA SER A 230 0.56 -12.27 7.26
C SER A 230 2.03 -11.98 7.60
N PRO A 231 2.51 -12.17 8.85
CA PRO A 231 3.91 -11.98 9.16
C PRO A 231 4.85 -12.93 8.40
N LEU A 232 4.45 -14.19 8.18
CA LEU A 232 5.24 -15.15 7.39
C LEU A 232 5.41 -14.69 5.93
N LYS A 233 4.33 -14.21 5.29
CA LYS A 233 4.39 -13.63 3.95
C LYS A 233 5.29 -12.40 3.90
N ALA A 234 5.16 -11.49 4.87
CA ALA A 234 5.99 -10.29 4.96
C ALA A 234 7.47 -10.63 5.19
N TYR A 235 7.78 -11.59 6.07
CA TYR A 235 9.14 -12.07 6.34
C TYR A 235 9.82 -12.61 5.09
N LEU A 236 9.14 -13.45 4.31
CA LEU A 236 9.69 -14.05 3.10
C LEU A 236 9.82 -13.02 1.95
N SER A 237 8.79 -12.19 1.74
CA SER A 237 8.80 -11.16 0.70
C SER A 237 9.88 -10.10 0.93
N SER A 238 10.15 -9.71 2.18
CA SER A 238 11.24 -8.79 2.55
C SER A 238 12.62 -9.27 2.10
N GLN A 239 12.81 -10.58 1.98
CA GLN A 239 14.05 -11.20 1.51
C GLN A 239 14.07 -11.43 -0.02
N GLY A 240 13.02 -11.00 -0.73
CA GLY A 240 12.82 -11.31 -2.14
C GLY A 240 12.39 -12.76 -2.42
N VAL A 241 12.02 -13.53 -1.39
CA VAL A 241 11.58 -14.93 -1.51
C VAL A 241 10.06 -14.98 -1.60
N THR A 242 9.49 -14.80 -2.79
CA THR A 242 8.04 -14.66 -2.97
C THR A 242 7.32 -15.90 -3.50
N LEU A 243 8.05 -16.84 -4.12
CA LEU A 243 7.47 -18.08 -4.67
C LEU A 243 6.74 -18.95 -3.64
N PRO A 244 7.23 -19.14 -2.39
CA PRO A 244 6.49 -19.93 -1.39
C PRO A 244 5.12 -19.33 -1.07
N ALA A 245 5.04 -17.99 -1.00
CA ALA A 245 3.78 -17.29 -0.75
C ALA A 245 2.79 -17.49 -1.90
N LEU A 246 3.25 -17.44 -3.15
CA LEU A 246 2.45 -17.77 -4.33
C LEU A 246 1.92 -19.22 -4.25
N PHE A 247 2.80 -20.21 -4.08
CA PHE A 247 2.38 -21.61 -4.03
C PHE A 247 1.44 -21.90 -2.85
N SER A 248 1.67 -21.26 -1.69
CA SER A 248 0.77 -21.43 -0.53
C SER A 248 -0.63 -20.89 -0.82
N SER A 249 -0.71 -19.77 -1.55
CA SER A 249 -1.97 -19.13 -1.89
C SER A 249 -2.71 -19.90 -2.98
N ALA A 250 -1.97 -20.44 -3.96
CA ALA A 250 -2.53 -21.33 -4.98
C ALA A 250 -3.07 -22.63 -4.36
N MET A 251 -2.33 -23.23 -3.41
CA MET A 251 -2.80 -24.42 -2.69
C MET A 251 -4.04 -24.12 -1.84
N ALA A 252 -4.06 -22.98 -1.12
CA ALA A 252 -5.23 -22.55 -0.38
C ALA A 252 -6.46 -22.40 -1.30
N LEU A 253 -6.31 -21.79 -2.48
CA LEU A 253 -7.40 -21.70 -3.46
C LEU A 253 -7.86 -23.08 -3.95
N ALA A 254 -6.93 -23.98 -4.28
CA ALA A 254 -7.24 -25.33 -4.73
C ALA A 254 -8.01 -26.13 -3.67
N LEU A 255 -7.66 -25.98 -2.38
CA LEU A 255 -8.39 -26.58 -1.26
C LEU A 255 -9.70 -25.86 -0.94
N HIS A 256 -9.79 -24.56 -1.18
CA HIS A 256 -10.96 -23.76 -0.84
C HIS A 256 -12.22 -24.20 -1.59
N LEU A 257 -12.11 -24.61 -2.86
CA LEU A 257 -13.25 -25.10 -3.65
C LEU A 257 -13.91 -26.36 -3.06
N PRO A 258 -13.20 -27.49 -2.85
CA PRO A 258 -13.80 -28.68 -2.25
C PRO A 258 -14.22 -28.44 -0.79
N LEU A 259 -13.44 -27.68 -0.02
CA LEU A 259 -13.82 -27.32 1.36
C LEU A 259 -15.13 -26.54 1.39
N SER A 260 -15.27 -25.53 0.52
CA SER A 260 -16.50 -24.74 0.44
C SER A 260 -17.68 -25.62 0.06
N LEU A 261 -17.50 -26.55 -0.88
CA LEU A 261 -18.55 -27.47 -1.31
C LEU A 261 -19.02 -28.42 -0.21
N VAL A 262 -18.08 -29.03 0.51
CA VAL A 262 -18.38 -30.01 1.58
C VAL A 262 -18.95 -29.29 2.80
N LEU A 263 -18.30 -28.23 3.26
CA LEU A 263 -18.70 -27.51 4.46
C LEU A 263 -19.99 -26.72 4.26
N SER A 264 -20.24 -26.13 3.08
CA SER A 264 -21.51 -25.44 2.82
C SER A 264 -22.70 -26.40 2.85
N ARG A 265 -22.52 -27.65 2.42
CA ARG A 265 -23.57 -28.68 2.53
C ARG A 265 -23.76 -29.16 3.97
N ALA A 266 -22.67 -29.32 4.72
CA ALA A 266 -22.73 -29.82 6.09
C ALA A 266 -23.22 -28.79 7.12
N LYS A 267 -22.85 -27.51 6.95
CA LYS A 267 -23.06 -26.44 7.94
C LYS A 267 -23.65 -25.15 7.36
N GLY A 268 -24.10 -25.15 6.10
CA GLY A 268 -24.70 -23.96 5.48
C GLY A 268 -23.74 -22.77 5.45
N LEU A 269 -24.24 -21.61 5.90
CA LEU A 269 -23.51 -20.34 5.93
C LEU A 269 -22.23 -20.39 6.78
N GLU A 270 -22.27 -21.07 7.92
CA GLU A 270 -21.10 -21.23 8.79
C GLU A 270 -20.02 -22.05 8.08
N GLY A 271 -20.42 -23.09 7.35
CA GLY A 271 -19.49 -23.89 6.55
C GLY A 271 -18.73 -23.09 5.49
N ILE A 272 -19.40 -22.10 4.86
CA ILE A 272 -18.76 -21.19 3.91
C ILE A 272 -17.69 -20.33 4.62
N ALA A 273 -17.99 -19.81 5.81
CA ALA A 273 -17.00 -19.07 6.62
C ALA A 273 -15.84 -19.97 7.08
N MET A 274 -16.12 -21.21 7.48
CA MET A 274 -15.09 -22.19 7.87
C MET A 274 -14.11 -22.49 6.74
N ALA A 275 -14.62 -22.66 5.52
CA ALA A 275 -13.77 -22.93 4.36
C ALA A 275 -12.75 -21.80 4.10
N VAL A 276 -13.08 -20.55 4.44
CA VAL A 276 -12.16 -19.40 4.29
C VAL A 276 -10.94 -19.57 5.19
N TRP A 277 -11.13 -19.79 6.48
CA TRP A 277 -9.99 -19.85 7.41
C TRP A 277 -9.27 -21.19 7.40
N ILE A 278 -9.93 -22.30 7.08
CA ILE A 278 -9.26 -23.61 6.93
C ILE A 278 -8.32 -23.59 5.72
N SER A 279 -8.76 -23.00 4.60
CA SER A 279 -7.88 -22.83 3.43
C SER A 279 -6.69 -21.91 3.74
N ASP A 280 -6.89 -20.79 4.45
CA ASP A 280 -5.76 -19.92 4.84
C ASP A 280 -4.86 -20.55 5.90
N LEU A 281 -5.40 -21.39 6.79
CA LEU A 281 -4.61 -22.17 7.73
C LEU A 281 -3.67 -23.13 6.99
N SER A 282 -4.14 -23.77 5.91
CA SER A 282 -3.28 -24.62 5.08
C SER A 282 -2.11 -23.83 4.47
N ALA A 283 -2.35 -22.60 4.01
CA ALA A 283 -1.28 -21.72 3.54
C ALA A 283 -0.31 -21.33 4.67
N ALA A 284 -0.84 -21.02 5.86
CA ALA A 284 -0.04 -20.64 7.01
C ALA A 284 0.88 -21.78 7.45
N VAL A 285 0.34 -23.01 7.53
CA VAL A 285 1.12 -24.22 7.83
C VAL A 285 2.19 -24.46 6.78
N MET A 286 1.86 -24.34 5.49
CA MET A 286 2.83 -24.53 4.41
C MET A 286 4.00 -23.53 4.50
N LEU A 287 3.70 -22.25 4.74
CA LEU A 287 4.73 -21.22 4.91
C LEU A 287 5.54 -21.41 6.19
N ALA A 288 4.92 -21.79 7.30
CA ALA A 288 5.60 -22.09 8.55
C ALA A 288 6.57 -23.26 8.35
N LEU A 289 6.13 -24.36 7.71
CA LEU A 289 6.97 -25.50 7.37
C LEU A 289 8.12 -25.09 6.45
N TYR A 290 7.85 -24.28 5.42
CA TYR A 290 8.89 -23.77 4.53
C TYR A 290 9.97 -22.97 5.30
N VAL A 291 9.56 -22.05 6.17
CA VAL A 291 10.48 -21.27 7.01
C VAL A 291 11.26 -22.20 7.95
N CYS A 292 10.59 -23.13 8.62
CA CYS A 292 11.25 -24.10 9.49
C CYS A 292 12.31 -24.94 8.76
N ILE A 293 11.99 -25.47 7.57
CA ILE A 293 12.90 -26.32 6.77
C ILE A 293 14.08 -25.50 6.22
N THR A 294 13.82 -24.30 5.69
CA THR A 294 14.90 -23.46 5.12
C THR A 294 15.88 -23.00 6.19
N GLU A 295 15.38 -22.69 7.37
CA GLU A 295 16.19 -22.22 8.48
C GLU A 295 16.91 -23.35 9.22
N THR A 296 16.38 -24.58 9.22
CA THR A 296 17.13 -25.76 9.70
C THR A 296 18.22 -26.18 8.73
N ARG A 297 18.01 -26.08 7.41
CA ARG A 297 19.04 -26.40 6.40
C ARG A 297 20.23 -25.43 6.43
N LYS A 298 20.00 -24.14 6.69
CA LYS A 298 21.08 -23.15 6.88
C LYS A 298 22.00 -23.47 8.07
N LYS A 299 21.62 -24.40 8.97
CA LYS A 299 22.49 -24.85 10.07
C LYS A 299 23.66 -25.73 9.63
N GLY A 300 23.61 -26.31 8.42
CA GLY A 300 24.63 -27.26 7.95
C GLY A 300 25.91 -26.63 7.39
N ASP A 301 25.92 -25.33 7.11
CA ASP A 301 26.97 -24.67 6.31
C ASP A 301 27.82 -23.65 7.08
N GLN A 302 27.51 -23.41 8.36
CA GLN A 302 28.28 -22.53 9.25
C GLN A 302 28.06 -22.95 10.70
N SER A 303 29.12 -22.88 11.53
CA SER A 303 29.17 -23.23 12.96
C SER A 303 28.27 -22.37 13.87
N GLN A 304 26.96 -22.37 13.62
CA GLN A 304 25.94 -21.54 14.29
C GLN A 304 24.63 -22.34 14.51
N GLY A 305 24.73 -23.64 14.83
CA GLY A 305 23.62 -24.60 14.84
C GLY A 305 22.53 -24.41 15.93
N ILE A 306 22.72 -23.54 16.91
CA ILE A 306 21.86 -23.40 18.12
C ILE A 306 21.02 -22.09 18.12
N TRP A 307 21.01 -21.30 17.03
CA TRP A 307 20.61 -19.89 17.13
C TRP A 307 19.20 -19.48 16.68
N TRP A 308 18.39 -20.35 16.07
CA TRP A 308 17.04 -19.93 15.64
C TRP A 308 16.14 -19.57 16.82
N TRP A 309 15.91 -20.55 17.71
CA TRP A 309 15.18 -20.34 18.96
C TRP A 309 15.93 -19.36 19.89
N GLY A 310 17.26 -19.43 19.95
CA GLY A 310 18.08 -18.57 20.82
C GLY A 310 18.02 -17.08 20.49
N CYS A 311 17.89 -16.69 19.22
CA CYS A 311 17.71 -15.28 18.82
C CYS A 311 16.24 -14.84 18.93
N CYS A 312 15.25 -15.68 18.56
CA CYS A 312 13.83 -15.27 18.49
C CYS A 312 13.25 -14.73 19.81
N TRP A 313 13.72 -15.25 20.95
CA TRP A 313 13.21 -14.88 22.28
C TRP A 313 14.00 -13.74 22.95
N LYS A 314 15.15 -13.32 22.40
CA LYS A 314 15.97 -12.21 22.92
C LYS A 314 15.50 -10.87 22.36
N GLN A 315 14.23 -10.55 22.59
CA GLN A 315 13.62 -9.29 22.14
C GLN A 315 13.93 -8.19 23.16
N SER A 316 14.32 -7.01 22.67
CA SER A 316 14.59 -5.87 23.55
C SER A 316 13.44 -4.86 23.55
N PRO A 317 13.17 -4.14 24.66
CA PRO A 317 12.15 -3.09 24.69
C PRO A 317 12.32 -2.01 23.58
N PRO A 318 13.54 -1.58 23.21
CA PRO A 318 13.74 -0.69 22.07
C PRO A 318 13.28 -1.26 20.72
N GLU A 319 13.38 -2.58 20.51
CA GLU A 319 12.87 -3.21 19.28
C GLU A 319 11.34 -3.16 19.23
N TRP A 320 10.67 -3.47 20.35
CA TRP A 320 9.23 -3.35 20.47
C TRP A 320 8.74 -1.92 20.23
N ALA A 321 9.40 -0.94 20.86
CA ALA A 321 9.08 0.47 20.67
C ALA A 321 9.20 0.89 19.19
N ARG A 322 10.24 0.40 18.47
CA ARG A 322 10.41 0.65 17.04
C ARG A 322 9.32 0.00 16.20
N LEU A 323 8.98 -1.26 16.46
CA LEU A 323 7.90 -1.95 15.76
C LEU A 323 6.58 -1.21 15.94
N LEU A 324 6.19 -0.89 17.17
CA LEU A 324 4.93 -0.21 17.48
C LEU A 324 4.86 1.20 16.87
N ARG A 325 5.95 1.98 16.96
CA ARG A 325 6.02 3.33 16.38
C ARG A 325 5.88 3.33 14.86
N LEU A 326 6.25 2.23 14.19
CA LEU A 326 6.09 2.06 12.75
C LEU A 326 4.75 1.42 12.38
N ALA A 327 4.28 0.46 13.18
CA ALA A 327 3.03 -0.27 12.95
C ALA A 327 1.81 0.64 13.07
N ALA A 328 1.78 1.58 14.02
CA ALA A 328 0.66 2.51 14.18
C ALA A 328 0.37 3.36 12.92
N PRO A 329 1.34 4.10 12.33
CA PRO A 329 1.09 4.83 11.09
C PRO A 329 0.87 3.92 9.88
N CYS A 330 1.51 2.75 9.78
CA CYS A 330 1.19 1.77 8.73
C CYS A 330 -0.28 1.32 8.83
N CYS A 331 -0.73 0.98 10.04
CA CYS A 331 -2.11 0.61 10.32
C CYS A 331 -3.08 1.72 9.93
N LEU A 332 -2.81 2.95 10.38
CA LEU A 332 -3.66 4.08 10.07
C LEU A 332 -3.75 4.33 8.56
N THR A 333 -2.63 4.32 7.83
CA THR A 333 -2.65 4.52 6.37
C THR A 333 -3.46 3.44 5.68
N SER A 334 -3.26 2.16 6.01
CA SER A 334 -4.02 1.05 5.41
C SER A 334 -5.51 1.10 5.74
N CYS A 335 -5.86 1.42 6.99
CA CYS A 335 -7.26 1.61 7.39
C CYS A 335 -7.90 2.79 6.64
N LEU A 336 -7.21 3.93 6.54
CA LEU A 336 -7.71 5.10 5.79
C LEU A 336 -7.93 4.77 4.31
N GLU A 337 -7.04 4.02 3.68
CA GLU A 337 -7.23 3.57 2.29
C GLU A 337 -8.50 2.72 2.15
N TRP A 338 -8.65 1.68 2.99
CA TRP A 338 -9.77 0.74 2.88
C TRP A 338 -11.10 1.38 3.27
N TRP A 339 -11.13 2.15 4.36
CA TRP A 339 -12.33 2.81 4.83
C TRP A 339 -12.81 3.90 3.88
N CYS A 340 -11.92 4.54 3.12
CA CYS A 340 -12.33 5.52 2.12
C CYS A 340 -13.23 4.90 1.04
N TYR A 341 -12.93 3.68 0.58
CA TYR A 341 -13.79 2.95 -0.36
C TYR A 341 -15.13 2.58 0.25
N GLU A 342 -15.14 2.13 1.50
CA GLU A 342 -16.38 1.78 2.21
C GLU A 342 -17.27 3.01 2.44
N ILE A 343 -16.69 4.15 2.83
CA ILE A 343 -17.40 5.43 2.96
C ILE A 343 -17.96 5.84 1.59
N LEU A 344 -17.19 5.70 0.52
CA LEU A 344 -17.65 6.01 -0.83
C LEU A 344 -18.88 5.15 -1.20
N ILE A 345 -18.84 3.84 -0.96
CA ILE A 345 -19.98 2.93 -1.18
C ILE A 345 -21.18 3.37 -0.33
N LEU A 346 -20.99 3.66 0.95
CA LEU A 346 -22.06 4.13 1.84
C LEU A 346 -22.68 5.45 1.34
N LEU A 347 -21.88 6.38 0.83
CA LEU A 347 -22.36 7.63 0.25
C LEU A 347 -23.18 7.36 -1.03
N THR A 348 -22.72 6.46 -1.90
CA THR A 348 -23.48 6.11 -3.11
C THR A 348 -24.85 5.49 -2.79
N GLY A 349 -24.98 4.79 -1.66
CA GLY A 349 -26.25 4.25 -1.17
C GLY A 349 -27.27 5.31 -0.73
N ARG A 350 -26.89 6.58 -0.66
CA ARG A 350 -27.80 7.71 -0.36
C ARG A 350 -28.22 8.51 -1.59
N LEU A 351 -27.80 8.11 -2.78
CA LEU A 351 -28.25 8.74 -4.02
C LEU A 351 -29.72 8.39 -4.34
N PRO A 352 -30.43 9.21 -5.15
CA PRO A 352 -31.87 9.01 -5.42
C PRO A 352 -32.24 7.63 -5.99
N ASP A 353 -31.35 7.04 -6.79
CA ASP A 353 -31.48 5.67 -7.31
C ASP A 353 -30.44 4.76 -6.63
N ALA A 354 -30.57 4.60 -5.32
CA ALA A 354 -29.61 3.89 -4.48
C ALA A 354 -29.39 2.45 -4.93
N LYS A 355 -30.46 1.70 -5.25
CA LYS A 355 -30.37 0.28 -5.64
C LYS A 355 -29.54 0.11 -6.91
N ARG A 356 -29.83 0.87 -7.97
CA ARG A 356 -29.07 0.80 -9.23
C ARG A 356 -27.65 1.32 -9.04
N THR A 357 -27.48 2.42 -8.32
CA THR A 357 -26.17 3.05 -8.15
C THR A 357 -25.22 2.18 -7.34
N LEU A 358 -25.70 1.55 -6.27
CA LEU A 358 -24.96 0.56 -5.49
C LEU A 358 -24.58 -0.65 -6.35
N ALA A 359 -25.51 -1.19 -7.15
CA ALA A 359 -25.19 -2.29 -8.06
C ALA A 359 -24.08 -1.90 -9.06
N VAL A 360 -24.15 -0.69 -9.63
CA VAL A 360 -23.15 -0.17 -10.56
C VAL A 360 -21.78 -0.04 -9.89
N ILE A 361 -21.68 0.65 -8.74
CA ILE A 361 -20.39 0.90 -8.11
C ILE A 361 -19.75 -0.40 -7.59
N THR A 362 -20.53 -1.34 -7.05
CA THR A 362 -20.01 -2.64 -6.60
C THR A 362 -19.41 -3.45 -7.75
N VAL A 363 -20.07 -3.49 -8.92
CA VAL A 363 -19.55 -4.17 -10.11
C VAL A 363 -18.27 -3.51 -10.63
N VAL A 364 -18.22 -2.18 -10.59
CA VAL A 364 -17.05 -1.39 -11.01
C VAL A 364 -15.87 -1.59 -10.05
N LEU A 365 -16.10 -1.52 -8.74
CA LEU A 365 -15.08 -1.75 -7.72
C LEU A 365 -14.59 -3.21 -7.71
N ASN A 366 -15.41 -4.18 -8.15
CA ASN A 366 -14.92 -5.54 -8.33
C ASN A 366 -13.79 -5.63 -9.38
N PHE A 367 -13.87 -4.83 -10.45
CA PHE A 367 -12.77 -4.71 -11.42
C PHE A 367 -11.56 -3.98 -10.83
N ASP A 368 -11.80 -2.94 -10.02
CA ASP A 368 -10.72 -2.23 -9.30
C ASP A 368 -9.96 -3.18 -8.36
N TYR A 369 -10.66 -4.03 -7.60
CA TYR A 369 -10.02 -5.03 -6.73
C TYR A 369 -9.15 -6.05 -7.51
N LEU A 370 -9.52 -6.37 -8.76
CA LEU A 370 -8.67 -7.17 -9.64
C LEU A 370 -7.38 -6.42 -10.01
N LEU A 371 -7.48 -5.13 -10.32
CA LEU A 371 -6.32 -4.28 -10.62
C LEU A 371 -5.44 -4.02 -9.39
N PHE A 372 -6.06 -3.85 -8.21
CA PHE A 372 -5.40 -3.66 -6.93
C PHE A 372 -4.42 -4.79 -6.60
N SER A 373 -4.67 -6.01 -7.10
CA SER A 373 -3.76 -7.14 -6.97
C SER A 373 -2.38 -6.85 -7.57
N PHE A 374 -2.32 -6.13 -8.69
CA PHE A 374 -1.07 -5.70 -9.34
C PHE A 374 -0.47 -4.46 -8.66
N MET A 375 -1.32 -3.51 -8.27
CA MET A 375 -0.90 -2.29 -7.56
C MET A 375 -0.18 -2.62 -6.25
N SER A 376 -0.81 -3.46 -5.44
CA SER A 376 -0.29 -3.95 -4.17
C SER A 376 1.04 -4.68 -4.36
N ALA A 377 1.14 -5.55 -5.38
CA ALA A 377 2.37 -6.29 -5.67
C ALA A 377 3.54 -5.38 -6.08
N LEU A 378 3.29 -4.34 -6.89
CA LEU A 378 4.30 -3.34 -7.23
C LEU A 378 4.70 -2.52 -6.00
N ALA A 379 3.75 -2.13 -5.15
CA ALA A 379 4.02 -1.38 -3.93
C ALA A 379 4.86 -2.18 -2.92
N SER A 380 4.56 -3.46 -2.70
CA SER A 380 5.40 -4.34 -1.88
C SER A 380 6.77 -4.56 -2.53
N SER A 381 6.86 -4.73 -3.86
CA SER A 381 8.15 -4.83 -4.54
C SER A 381 9.03 -3.59 -4.34
N ALA A 382 8.45 -2.39 -4.47
CA ALA A 382 9.12 -1.13 -4.18
C ALA A 382 9.58 -1.06 -2.71
N SER A 383 8.69 -1.37 -1.77
CA SER A 383 8.94 -1.42 -0.32
C SER A 383 10.15 -2.32 0.00
N VAL A 384 10.17 -3.54 -0.55
CA VAL A 384 11.25 -4.52 -0.36
C VAL A 384 12.57 -4.02 -0.94
N ARG A 385 12.60 -3.57 -2.19
CA ARG A 385 13.85 -3.12 -2.82
C ARG A 385 14.45 -1.91 -2.11
N ILE A 386 13.63 -0.91 -1.80
CA ILE A 386 14.09 0.30 -1.11
C ILE A 386 14.58 -0.01 0.30
N SER A 387 13.84 -0.82 1.07
CA SER A 387 14.26 -1.19 2.43
C SER A 387 15.55 -2.01 2.42
N ASN A 388 15.74 -2.91 1.44
CA ASN A 388 16.97 -3.70 1.29
C ASN A 388 18.17 -2.82 0.93
N GLU A 389 18.06 -1.92 -0.06
CA GLU A 389 19.17 -1.05 -0.45
C GLU A 389 19.51 -0.03 0.66
N LEU A 390 18.51 0.50 1.38
CA LEU A 390 18.74 1.36 2.55
C LEU A 390 19.44 0.59 3.68
N GLY A 391 19.00 -0.64 3.98
CA GLY A 391 19.64 -1.51 4.96
C GLY A 391 21.10 -1.83 4.63
N ALA A 392 21.40 -1.98 3.34
CA ALA A 392 22.75 -2.22 2.83
C ALA A 392 23.64 -0.95 2.81
N GLY A 393 23.14 0.21 3.23
CA GLY A 393 23.88 1.48 3.20
C GLY A 393 24.00 2.10 1.81
N ARG A 394 23.19 1.67 0.84
CA ARG A 394 23.29 2.10 -0.57
C ARG A 394 22.21 3.12 -0.91
N GLY A 395 22.36 4.35 -0.39
CA GLY A 395 21.43 5.47 -0.63
C GLY A 395 21.11 5.70 -2.12
N PRO A 396 22.10 5.81 -3.02
CA PRO A 396 21.84 6.07 -4.44
C PRO A 396 21.13 4.92 -5.17
N ALA A 397 21.34 3.67 -4.72
CA ALA A 397 20.64 2.51 -5.25
C ALA A 397 19.17 2.52 -4.79
N ALA A 398 18.90 2.85 -3.53
CA ALA A 398 17.54 3.03 -3.02
C ALA A 398 16.79 4.15 -3.77
N GLN A 399 17.46 5.27 -4.06
CA GLN A 399 16.91 6.35 -4.88
C GLN A 399 16.54 5.87 -6.30
N SER A 400 17.45 5.13 -6.94
CA SER A 400 17.22 4.58 -8.28
C SER A 400 16.04 3.61 -8.28
N SER A 401 15.93 2.76 -7.25
CA SER A 401 14.81 1.84 -7.05
C SER A 401 13.48 2.58 -6.93
N ALA A 402 13.44 3.67 -6.14
CA ALA A 402 12.24 4.50 -6.00
C ALA A 402 11.82 5.15 -7.33
N TYR A 403 12.75 5.68 -8.13
CA TYR A 403 12.41 6.24 -9.44
C TYR A 403 11.89 5.20 -10.42
N VAL A 404 12.47 4.00 -10.45
CA VAL A 404 11.98 2.89 -11.27
C VAL A 404 10.59 2.44 -10.80
N SER A 405 10.35 2.40 -9.49
CA SER A 405 9.02 2.11 -8.94
C SER A 405 7.99 3.18 -9.33
N LEU A 406 8.31 4.47 -9.24
CA LEU A 406 7.40 5.53 -9.70
C LEU A 406 7.09 5.41 -11.21
N ALA A 407 8.11 5.17 -12.02
CA ALA A 407 7.93 5.00 -13.47
C ALA A 407 7.06 3.78 -13.82
N THR A 408 7.27 2.66 -13.13
CA THR A 408 6.42 1.46 -13.30
C THR A 408 5.02 1.65 -12.73
N GLY A 409 4.85 2.43 -11.67
CA GLY A 409 3.55 2.85 -11.14
C GLY A 409 2.76 3.66 -12.17
N VAL A 410 3.37 4.67 -12.79
CA VAL A 410 2.72 5.47 -13.84
C VAL A 410 2.39 4.61 -15.07
N ALA A 411 3.34 3.77 -15.52
CA ALA A 411 3.07 2.85 -16.62
C ALA A 411 1.93 1.88 -16.29
N GLY A 412 1.92 1.33 -15.07
CA GLY A 412 0.86 0.48 -14.54
C GLY A 412 -0.50 1.18 -14.56
N GLY A 413 -0.56 2.44 -14.13
CA GLY A 413 -1.78 3.26 -14.14
C GLY A 413 -2.32 3.53 -15.55
N VAL A 414 -1.45 3.74 -16.53
CA VAL A 414 -1.86 3.89 -17.93
C VAL A 414 -2.40 2.56 -18.50
N LEU A 415 -1.73 1.45 -18.19
CA LEU A 415 -2.14 0.12 -18.62
C LEU A 415 -3.47 -0.31 -17.99
N SER A 416 -3.65 -0.06 -16.68
CA SER A 416 -4.88 -0.35 -15.96
C SER A 416 -6.03 0.53 -16.43
N SER A 417 -5.77 1.82 -16.69
CA SER A 417 -6.73 2.72 -17.31
C SER A 417 -7.23 2.20 -18.67
N ALA A 418 -6.30 1.78 -19.54
CA ALA A 418 -6.63 1.19 -20.83
C ALA A 418 -7.43 -0.12 -20.67
N ALA A 419 -7.06 -0.98 -19.71
CA ALA A 419 -7.77 -2.22 -19.41
C ALA A 419 -9.21 -1.96 -18.91
N THR A 420 -9.39 -1.03 -17.97
CA THR A 420 -10.70 -0.62 -17.46
C THR A 420 -11.57 -0.03 -18.57
N ALA A 421 -10.99 0.85 -19.40
CA ALA A 421 -11.68 1.41 -20.53
C ALA A 421 -12.09 0.32 -21.54
N ALA A 422 -11.21 -0.65 -21.84
CA ALA A 422 -11.53 -1.76 -22.74
C ALA A 422 -12.64 -2.67 -22.18
N ALA A 423 -12.62 -2.93 -20.87
CA ALA A 423 -13.58 -3.80 -20.19
C ALA A 423 -15.00 -3.21 -20.07
N ARG A 424 -15.16 -1.88 -20.23
CA ARG A 424 -16.42 -1.13 -20.04
C ARG A 424 -17.67 -1.69 -20.72
N ARG A 425 -17.52 -2.41 -21.85
CA ARG A 425 -18.66 -2.90 -22.66
C ARG A 425 -19.17 -4.28 -22.25
N TRP A 426 -18.32 -5.12 -21.68
CA TRP A 426 -18.66 -6.52 -21.40
C TRP A 426 -18.69 -6.84 -19.92
N TRP A 427 -17.89 -6.15 -19.10
CA TRP A 427 -17.79 -6.43 -17.66
C TRP A 427 -19.13 -6.37 -16.94
N GLY A 428 -19.92 -5.31 -17.17
CA GLY A 428 -21.26 -5.18 -16.56
C GLY A 428 -22.23 -6.32 -16.90
N ARG A 429 -22.08 -6.94 -18.08
CA ARG A 429 -22.93 -8.06 -18.52
C ARG A 429 -22.59 -9.38 -17.82
N VAL A 430 -21.41 -9.48 -17.21
CA VAL A 430 -21.02 -10.64 -16.39
C VAL A 430 -21.83 -10.69 -15.10
N PHE A 431 -22.16 -9.53 -14.53
CA PHE A 431 -22.81 -9.43 -13.21
C PHE A 431 -24.31 -9.14 -13.26
N SER A 432 -24.82 -8.50 -14.32
CA SER A 432 -26.23 -8.13 -14.41
C SER A 432 -26.77 -8.20 -15.83
N ARG A 433 -28.06 -8.56 -15.93
CA ARG A 433 -28.85 -8.50 -17.16
C ARG A 433 -29.70 -7.23 -17.27
N ASP A 434 -29.77 -6.42 -16.21
CA ASP A 434 -30.51 -5.14 -16.23
C ASP A 434 -29.78 -4.11 -17.11
N GLY A 435 -30.46 -3.65 -18.15
CA GLY A 435 -29.91 -2.68 -19.10
C GLY A 435 -29.49 -1.36 -18.45
N GLY A 436 -30.20 -0.92 -17.39
CA GLY A 436 -29.86 0.28 -16.63
C GLY A 436 -28.53 0.15 -15.88
N THR A 437 -28.35 -0.95 -15.16
CA THR A 437 -27.12 -1.29 -14.44
C THR A 437 -25.95 -1.45 -15.40
N VAL A 438 -26.12 -2.20 -16.50
CA VAL A 438 -25.05 -2.40 -17.51
C VAL A 438 -24.63 -1.07 -18.14
N ALA A 439 -25.58 -0.20 -18.49
CA ALA A 439 -25.29 1.13 -19.01
C ALA A 439 -24.59 2.03 -17.97
N GLY A 440 -24.97 1.92 -16.69
CA GLY A 440 -24.33 2.59 -15.57
C GLY A 440 -22.87 2.16 -15.39
N VAL A 441 -22.60 0.84 -15.37
CA VAL A 441 -21.24 0.27 -15.30
C VAL A 441 -20.40 0.78 -16.46
N ARG A 442 -20.92 0.77 -17.68
CA ARG A 442 -20.21 1.27 -18.87
C ARG A 442 -19.74 2.73 -18.70
N LYS A 443 -20.58 3.60 -18.10
CA LYS A 443 -20.24 5.01 -17.86
C LYS A 443 -19.26 5.14 -16.69
N ALA A 444 -19.52 4.47 -15.57
CA ALA A 444 -18.69 4.53 -14.37
C ALA A 444 -17.28 3.97 -14.59
N MET A 445 -17.12 2.90 -15.37
CA MET A 445 -15.81 2.35 -15.75
C MET A 445 -14.95 3.35 -16.52
N LEU A 446 -15.54 4.27 -17.30
CA LEU A 446 -14.75 5.32 -17.97
C LEU A 446 -14.19 6.34 -16.97
N VAL A 447 -14.97 6.69 -15.94
CA VAL A 447 -14.49 7.58 -14.88
C VAL A 447 -13.43 6.87 -14.03
N MET A 448 -13.66 5.60 -13.69
CA MET A 448 -12.66 4.79 -13.00
C MET A 448 -11.38 4.59 -13.81
N ALA A 449 -11.46 4.48 -15.13
CA ALA A 449 -10.26 4.43 -15.96
C ALA A 449 -9.38 5.69 -15.74
N ALA A 450 -9.97 6.86 -15.49
CA ALA A 450 -9.20 8.05 -15.11
C ALA A 450 -8.66 7.98 -13.67
N VAL A 451 -9.44 7.43 -12.73
CA VAL A 451 -8.99 7.16 -11.33
C VAL A 451 -7.76 6.27 -11.32
N GLU A 452 -7.75 5.21 -12.13
CA GLU A 452 -6.65 4.22 -12.18
C GLU A 452 -5.29 4.81 -12.57
N VAL A 453 -5.28 5.85 -13.41
CA VAL A 453 -4.05 6.56 -13.81
C VAL A 453 -3.33 7.13 -12.59
N VAL A 454 -4.08 7.53 -11.57
CA VAL A 454 -3.57 8.15 -10.35
C VAL A 454 -3.45 7.14 -9.21
N ASN A 455 -4.40 6.21 -9.10
CA ASN A 455 -4.47 5.23 -8.03
C ASN A 455 -3.21 4.34 -7.99
N PHE A 456 -2.73 3.92 -9.17
CA PHE A 456 -1.51 3.10 -9.28
C PHE A 456 -0.27 3.81 -8.71
N PRO A 457 0.10 5.02 -9.21
CA PRO A 457 1.18 5.81 -8.63
C PRO A 457 1.03 6.04 -7.13
N VAL A 458 -0.16 6.41 -6.63
CA VAL A 458 -0.41 6.63 -5.19
C VAL A 458 -0.05 5.40 -4.37
N THR A 459 -0.52 4.23 -4.82
CA THR A 459 -0.28 2.96 -4.13
C THR A 459 1.20 2.60 -4.12
N VAL A 460 1.90 2.80 -5.24
CA VAL A 460 3.34 2.54 -5.34
C VAL A 460 4.15 3.53 -4.51
N SER A 461 3.81 4.82 -4.53
CA SER A 461 4.36 5.86 -3.66
C SER A 461 4.19 5.50 -2.18
N GLY A 462 3.04 4.93 -1.81
CA GLY A 462 2.80 4.33 -0.50
C GLY A 462 3.81 3.23 -0.16
N GLY A 463 4.09 2.34 -1.10
CA GLY A 463 5.14 1.32 -0.98
C GLY A 463 6.54 1.91 -0.76
N ILE A 464 6.89 2.98 -1.47
CA ILE A 464 8.18 3.67 -1.36
C ILE A 464 8.36 4.23 0.05
N VAL A 465 7.40 5.02 0.55
CA VAL A 465 7.51 5.63 1.89
C VAL A 465 7.45 4.57 3.00
N ARG A 466 6.73 3.46 2.80
CA ARG A 466 6.78 2.29 3.69
C ARG A 466 8.17 1.68 3.73
N GLY A 467 8.79 1.40 2.58
CA GLY A 467 10.18 0.87 2.50
C GLY A 467 11.22 1.78 3.15
N MET A 468 10.98 3.09 3.14
CA MET A 468 11.76 4.09 3.87
C MET A 468 11.48 4.14 5.38
N ALA A 469 10.62 3.27 5.93
CA ALA A 469 10.14 3.30 7.31
C ALA A 469 9.58 4.69 7.72
N ARG A 470 8.94 5.38 6.76
CA ARG A 470 8.25 6.67 6.96
C ARG A 470 6.79 6.63 6.48
N PRO A 471 5.99 5.65 6.92
CA PRO A 471 4.58 5.51 6.51
C PRO A 471 3.72 6.73 6.86
N TRP A 472 4.13 7.56 7.83
CA TRP A 472 3.44 8.80 8.20
C TRP A 472 3.31 9.80 7.05
N LEU A 473 4.26 9.80 6.10
CA LEU A 473 4.17 10.62 4.88
C LEU A 473 2.94 10.22 4.05
N GLY A 474 2.71 8.90 3.94
CA GLY A 474 1.52 8.37 3.31
C GLY A 474 0.26 8.64 4.10
N THR A 475 0.32 8.60 5.44
CA THR A 475 -0.83 8.98 6.28
C THR A 475 -1.25 10.42 6.00
N TYR A 476 -0.31 11.38 5.95
CA TYR A 476 -0.64 12.77 5.65
C TYR A 476 -1.16 12.97 4.23
N ALA A 477 -0.59 12.28 3.25
CA ALA A 477 -1.06 12.32 1.87
C ALA A 477 -2.49 11.78 1.74
N SER A 478 -2.79 10.63 2.34
CA SER A 478 -4.12 10.02 2.31
C SER A 478 -5.15 10.84 3.08
N ALA A 479 -4.80 11.35 4.27
CA ALA A 479 -5.69 12.21 5.04
C ALA A 479 -5.98 13.53 4.31
N GLY A 480 -4.95 14.19 3.77
CA GLY A 480 -5.10 15.44 3.03
C GLY A 480 -5.84 15.27 1.70
N GLY A 481 -5.47 14.27 0.91
CA GLY A 481 -6.05 14.01 -0.39
C GLY A 481 -7.47 13.43 -0.30
N PHE A 482 -7.63 12.24 0.29
CA PHE A 482 -8.91 11.55 0.27
C PHE A 482 -9.92 12.10 1.30
N TYR A 483 -9.48 12.42 2.52
CA TYR A 483 -10.41 12.78 3.60
C TYR A 483 -10.72 14.28 3.67
N LEU A 484 -9.74 15.16 3.49
CA LEU A 484 -9.97 16.61 3.53
C LEU A 484 -10.48 17.17 2.20
N VAL A 485 -10.09 16.59 1.07
CA VAL A 485 -10.50 17.08 -0.26
C VAL A 485 -11.47 16.12 -0.95
N GLY A 486 -11.07 14.85 -1.12
CA GLY A 486 -11.76 13.88 -1.97
C GLY A 486 -13.19 13.58 -1.54
N LEU A 487 -13.40 13.15 -0.29
CA LEU A 487 -14.71 12.79 0.25
C LEU A 487 -15.68 13.98 0.34
N PRO A 488 -15.28 15.16 0.86
CA PRO A 488 -16.13 16.35 0.84
C PRO A 488 -16.54 16.74 -0.59
N LEU A 489 -15.58 16.72 -1.53
CA LEU A 489 -15.86 17.05 -2.92
C LEU A 489 -16.75 16.01 -3.59
N ALA A 490 -16.55 14.72 -3.31
CA ALA A 490 -17.41 13.64 -3.78
C ALA A 490 -18.86 13.83 -3.30
N ALA A 491 -19.05 14.22 -2.03
CA ALA A 491 -20.37 14.53 -1.49
C ALA A 491 -20.99 15.77 -2.15
N VAL A 492 -20.23 16.86 -2.31
CA VAL A 492 -20.73 18.09 -2.96
C VAL A 492 -21.10 17.84 -4.42
N LEU A 493 -20.24 17.18 -5.20
CA LEU A 493 -20.49 16.89 -6.60
C LEU A 493 -21.61 15.87 -6.78
N GLY A 494 -21.66 14.83 -5.95
CA GLY A 494 -22.69 13.79 -5.99
C GLY A 494 -24.08 14.32 -5.65
N PHE A 495 -24.21 15.07 -4.55
CA PHE A 495 -25.50 15.51 -4.02
C PHE A 495 -25.89 16.94 -4.44
N LYS A 496 -25.03 17.94 -4.19
CA LYS A 496 -25.38 19.35 -4.44
C LYS A 496 -25.34 19.70 -5.93
N ALA A 497 -24.30 19.28 -6.65
CA ALA A 497 -24.19 19.48 -8.09
C ALA A 497 -25.02 18.47 -8.91
N LYS A 498 -25.67 17.51 -8.24
CA LYS A 498 -26.54 16.49 -8.85
C LYS A 498 -25.86 15.66 -9.95
N LEU A 499 -24.53 15.48 -9.88
CA LEU A 499 -23.77 14.65 -10.81
C LEU A 499 -23.80 13.15 -10.44
N GLY A 500 -24.47 12.79 -9.33
CA GLY A 500 -24.67 11.41 -8.90
C GLY A 500 -23.36 10.65 -8.71
N LEU A 501 -23.33 9.38 -9.16
CA LEU A 501 -22.15 8.53 -9.03
C LEU A 501 -20.92 9.10 -9.74
N ALA A 502 -21.10 9.70 -10.92
CA ALA A 502 -19.98 10.28 -11.67
C ALA A 502 -19.33 11.45 -10.90
N GLY A 503 -20.14 12.28 -10.24
CA GLY A 503 -19.63 13.33 -9.35
C GLY A 503 -18.85 12.79 -8.16
N MET A 504 -19.33 11.70 -7.55
CA MET A 504 -18.62 11.05 -6.43
C MET A 504 -17.26 10.49 -6.86
N LEU A 505 -17.21 9.79 -7.99
CA LEU A 505 -15.96 9.25 -8.55
C LEU A 505 -14.99 10.36 -8.98
N LEU A 506 -15.51 11.50 -9.46
CA LEU A 506 -14.68 12.66 -9.77
C LEU A 506 -14.06 13.29 -8.51
N GLY A 507 -14.82 13.39 -7.41
CA GLY A 507 -14.27 13.81 -6.12
C GLY A 507 -13.17 12.87 -5.64
N PHE A 508 -13.38 11.55 -5.77
CA PHE A 508 -12.39 10.53 -5.44
C PHE A 508 -11.10 10.66 -6.29
N LEU A 509 -11.24 10.88 -7.60
CA LEU A 509 -10.11 11.16 -8.51
C LEU A 509 -9.31 12.37 -8.04
N ILE A 510 -9.98 13.49 -7.74
CA ILE A 510 -9.31 14.73 -7.31
C ILE A 510 -8.56 14.50 -5.98
N GLY A 511 -9.18 13.77 -5.04
CA GLY A 511 -8.52 13.38 -3.80
C GLY A 511 -7.25 12.54 -4.04
N GLY A 512 -7.31 11.60 -4.98
CA GLY A 512 -6.16 10.82 -5.42
C GLY A 512 -5.05 11.69 -6.01
N VAL A 513 -5.39 12.67 -6.86
CA VAL A 513 -4.42 13.60 -7.46
C VAL A 513 -3.71 14.41 -6.39
N VAL A 514 -4.45 14.95 -5.43
CA VAL A 514 -3.87 15.70 -4.30
C VAL A 514 -2.95 14.80 -3.48
N SER A 515 -3.38 13.57 -3.17
CA SER A 515 -2.56 12.60 -2.43
C SER A 515 -1.24 12.29 -3.17
N GLU A 516 -1.29 12.03 -4.47
CA GLU A 516 -0.10 11.75 -5.26
C GLU A 516 0.84 12.95 -5.34
N VAL A 517 0.31 14.16 -5.53
CA VAL A 517 1.13 15.38 -5.55
C VAL A 517 1.85 15.55 -4.21
N LEU A 518 1.16 15.35 -3.08
CA LEU A 518 1.77 15.42 -1.75
C LEU A 518 2.87 14.36 -1.59
N MET A 519 2.63 13.12 -2.02
CA MET A 519 3.63 12.05 -1.99
C MET A 519 4.87 12.40 -2.81
N LEU A 520 4.70 12.88 -4.04
CA LEU A 520 5.81 13.27 -4.91
C LEU A 520 6.61 14.45 -4.32
N VAL A 521 5.93 15.42 -3.73
CA VAL A 521 6.58 16.53 -3.01
C VAL A 521 7.42 15.99 -1.86
N PHE A 522 6.86 15.12 -1.02
CA PHE A 522 7.58 14.51 0.09
C PHE A 522 8.79 13.70 -0.37
N LEU A 523 8.65 12.89 -1.43
CA LEU A 523 9.74 12.12 -2.01
C LEU A 523 10.84 13.00 -2.61
N GLY A 524 10.48 14.15 -3.16
CA GLY A 524 11.42 15.14 -3.69
C GLY A 524 12.37 15.72 -2.63
N PHE A 525 11.96 15.77 -1.36
CA PHE A 525 12.78 16.28 -0.25
C PHE A 525 13.61 15.21 0.47
N VAL A 526 13.58 13.96 0.00
CA VAL A 526 14.28 12.85 0.64
C VAL A 526 15.78 12.90 0.34
N HIS A 527 16.56 12.91 1.41
CA HIS A 527 18.02 12.79 1.35
C HIS A 527 18.41 11.31 1.53
N TRP A 528 18.58 10.59 0.41
CA TRP A 528 18.74 9.14 0.40
C TRP A 528 19.96 8.62 1.18
N GLU A 529 21.09 9.33 1.14
CA GLU A 529 22.28 8.98 1.93
C GLU A 529 22.00 9.05 3.44
N ARG A 530 21.29 10.10 3.88
CA ARG A 530 20.91 10.26 5.28
C ARG A 530 19.95 9.16 5.73
N GLU A 531 19.05 8.71 4.86
CA GLU A 531 18.15 7.61 5.16
C GLU A 531 18.87 6.26 5.22
N ALA A 532 19.87 6.03 4.37
CA ALA A 532 20.70 4.84 4.42
C ALA A 532 21.50 4.78 5.73
N GLY A 533 22.11 5.90 6.15
CA GLY A 533 22.82 5.98 7.43
C GLY A 533 21.92 5.70 8.65
N LYS A 534 20.67 6.22 8.64
CA LYS A 534 19.68 5.88 9.68
C LYS A 534 19.32 4.40 9.67
N ALA A 535 19.11 3.81 8.49
CA ALA A 535 18.76 2.40 8.35
C ALA A 535 19.87 1.49 8.90
N GLN A 536 21.14 1.78 8.63
CA GLN A 536 22.27 1.01 9.17
C GLN A 536 22.41 1.11 10.69
N ARG A 537 22.22 2.30 11.27
CA ARG A 537 22.19 2.48 12.73
C ARG A 537 21.08 1.64 13.37
N PHE A 538 19.90 1.62 12.75
CA PHE A 538 18.77 0.85 13.27
C PHE A 538 18.91 -0.66 13.07
N ALA A 539 19.62 -1.10 12.03
CA ALA A 539 19.96 -2.51 11.84
C ALA A 539 21.09 -2.98 12.77
N GLY A 540 21.69 -2.10 13.59
CA GLY A 540 22.74 -2.44 14.54
C GLY A 540 24.12 -2.62 13.90
N VAL A 541 24.36 -2.06 12.72
CA VAL A 541 25.63 -2.22 11.97
C VAL A 541 26.67 -1.15 12.36
N THR A 542 26.26 -0.03 12.96
CA THR A 542 27.12 1.14 13.24
C THR A 542 27.14 1.56 14.71
N ALA A 543 27.22 0.59 15.61
CA ALA A 543 27.52 0.85 17.02
C ALA A 543 28.94 0.36 17.34
N GLU A 544 29.97 1.05 16.83
CA GLU A 544 31.33 0.98 17.40
C GLU A 544 32.32 2.07 16.94
N GLU A 545 32.05 2.86 15.91
CA GLU A 545 32.94 3.98 15.54
C GLU A 545 32.35 5.33 16.00
N GLY A 546 32.64 5.71 17.24
CA GLY A 546 32.20 7.01 17.77
C GLY A 546 32.52 7.30 19.23
N GLY A 547 33.34 6.49 19.90
CA GLY A 547 33.96 6.82 21.19
C GLY A 547 35.09 7.84 21.03
N GLY A 548 34.81 8.96 20.39
CA GLY A 548 35.70 10.12 20.34
C GLY A 548 35.52 10.90 21.63
N ASN A 549 36.51 10.79 22.50
CA ASN A 549 36.68 11.51 23.75
C ASN A 549 36.44 13.02 23.55
N VAL A 550 35.23 13.51 23.84
CA VAL A 550 34.98 14.94 24.01
C VAL A 550 35.07 15.19 25.51
N GLY A 551 36.24 15.65 25.93
CA GLY A 551 36.48 16.10 27.29
C GLY A 551 35.51 17.20 27.66
N PHE A 552 34.80 17.00 28.75
CA PHE A 552 34.19 18.09 29.49
C PHE A 552 35.14 18.43 30.64
N GLY A 553 35.85 19.55 30.48
CA GLY A 553 36.52 20.22 31.59
C GLY A 553 35.46 20.65 32.61
N GLY A 554 35.74 20.33 33.86
CA GLY A 554 34.95 20.70 35.03
C GLY A 554 35.86 20.70 36.24
N GLU A 555 36.69 21.74 36.32
CA GLU A 555 37.42 22.12 37.52
C GLU A 555 36.45 22.52 38.66
N LEU A 556 36.89 22.22 39.89
CA LEU A 556 36.47 22.75 41.19
C LEU A 556 35.19 22.18 41.84
N MET A 557 35.38 21.34 42.87
CA MET A 557 35.13 21.78 44.25
C MET A 557 35.76 20.80 45.26
N ASN A 558 36.63 21.41 46.08
CA ASN A 558 37.26 20.89 47.28
C ASN A 558 36.21 20.47 48.33
N GLY A 559 36.49 19.42 49.12
CA GLY A 559 35.61 19.02 50.21
C GLY A 559 36.07 17.81 51.03
N ASN A 560 37.13 17.99 51.81
CA ASN A 560 37.53 17.14 52.94
C ASN A 560 36.34 16.67 53.80
N ARG A 561 36.29 15.38 54.19
CA ARG A 561 36.36 14.91 55.60
C ARG A 561 36.08 13.40 55.75
N ALA A 562 36.94 12.81 56.60
CA ALA A 562 36.85 11.56 57.37
C ALA A 562 37.01 10.24 56.62
#